data_AF-A0A359EZ91-F1
#
_entry.id   AF-A0A359EZ91-F1
#
_cell.length_a   1.000
_cell.length_b   1.000
_cell.length_c   1.000
_cell.angle_alpha   90.00
_cell.angle_beta   90.00
_cell.angle_gamma   90.00
#
_symmetry.space_group_name_H-M   'P 1'
#
loop_
_entity.id
_entity.type
_entity.pdbx_description
1 polymer ?
#
loop_
_entity_poly.entity_id
_entity_poly.type
_entity_poly.pdbx_seq_one_letter_code
_entity_poly.pdbx_strand_id
1 'polypeptide(L)'
;MNHTRHQRRSPPAPRAVVSTLLLVAFLAGCGDTSSESASEASTNDTTAPTSTAATSTSTATSTSSADSLPEGRNYVLVTAVDLSARTLTVDLAEYYTGDEAIAEATKDGTLDESCECVPNDVYTRNNNPKLRTVSVDPSASITVLASLNATDQVPGDLNDLANAVSTYSGPTPFFIDVKNGIVTSCEQIFFP
;
A
#
# COMPACT_ATOMS: atom_id res chain seq x y z
N MET A 1 -0.62 17.76 -66.75
CA MET A 1 0.51 18.56 -66.22
C MET A 1 0.50 18.39 -64.70
N ASN A 2 1.22 17.38 -64.15
CA ASN A 2 2.54 17.49 -63.50
C ASN A 2 2.58 18.67 -62.49
N HIS A 3 2.79 18.49 -61.18
CA HIS A 3 3.90 17.76 -60.59
C HIS A 3 3.62 17.18 -59.20
N THR A 4 3.83 15.88 -59.09
CA THR A 4 4.16 15.11 -57.89
C THR A 4 5.53 15.54 -57.35
N ARG A 5 5.66 15.88 -56.06
CA ARG A 5 6.96 15.93 -55.37
C ARG A 5 7.02 14.83 -54.32
N HIS A 6 7.72 13.75 -54.69
CA HIS A 6 8.22 12.74 -53.77
C HIS A 6 9.32 13.34 -52.89
N GLN A 7 9.09 13.42 -51.58
CA GLN A 7 10.16 13.56 -50.59
C GLN A 7 10.83 12.19 -50.44
N ARG A 8 12.14 12.16 -50.71
CA ARG A 8 12.99 10.97 -50.73
C ARG A 8 13.32 10.51 -49.31
N ARG A 9 13.39 9.18 -49.15
CA ARG A 9 14.03 8.45 -48.05
C ARG A 9 15.48 8.90 -47.83
N SER A 10 15.94 8.90 -46.57
CA SER A 10 16.98 7.97 -46.07
C SER A 10 17.32 8.24 -44.57
N PRO A 11 17.50 7.20 -43.74
CA PRO A 11 18.00 7.31 -42.36
C PRO A 11 19.52 7.05 -42.27
N PRO A 12 20.20 7.52 -41.21
CA PRO A 12 21.48 6.95 -40.81
C PRO A 12 21.53 6.40 -39.36
N ALA A 13 21.72 5.07 -39.31
CA ALA A 13 22.57 4.23 -38.44
C ALA A 13 22.61 4.33 -36.89
N PRO A 14 22.73 3.16 -36.20
CA PRO A 14 22.92 3.04 -34.75
C PRO A 14 24.39 3.16 -34.35
N ARG A 15 24.66 3.71 -33.16
CA ARG A 15 25.98 3.66 -32.50
C ARG A 15 25.90 2.80 -31.24
N ALA A 16 26.39 1.58 -31.34
CA ALA A 16 26.89 0.79 -30.22
C ALA A 16 28.25 1.34 -29.74
N VAL A 17 28.78 0.77 -28.64
CA VAL A 17 30.14 0.86 -28.04
C VAL A 17 30.12 1.52 -26.65
N VAL A 18 30.72 1.04 -25.55
CA VAL A 18 31.48 -0.19 -25.19
C VAL A 18 31.52 -0.23 -23.64
N SER A 19 31.61 -1.45 -23.11
CA SER A 19 31.81 -1.80 -21.70
C SER A 19 33.22 -1.47 -21.20
N THR A 20 33.38 -0.92 -20.00
CA THR A 20 34.68 -0.89 -19.31
C THR A 20 34.52 -1.07 -17.80
N LEU A 21 34.87 -2.28 -17.34
CA LEU A 21 35.08 -2.68 -15.95
C LEU A 21 36.45 -2.16 -15.49
N LEU A 22 36.57 -1.49 -14.34
CA LEU A 22 37.86 -1.20 -13.72
C LEU A 22 37.79 -1.37 -12.19
N LEU A 23 38.57 -2.33 -11.69
CA LEU A 23 38.73 -2.70 -10.29
C LEU A 23 40.15 -2.30 -9.85
N VAL A 24 40.30 -1.54 -8.77
CA VAL A 24 41.61 -1.26 -8.15
C VAL A 24 41.47 -1.29 -6.63
N ALA A 25 42.16 -2.24 -6.01
CA ALA A 25 42.37 -2.35 -4.57
C ALA A 25 43.77 -1.82 -4.22
N PHE A 26 43.90 -1.06 -3.13
CA PHE A 26 45.19 -0.74 -2.50
C PHE A 26 45.09 -0.95 -0.98
N LEU A 27 45.94 -1.83 -0.47
CA LEU A 27 46.27 -1.99 0.95
C LEU A 27 47.48 -1.12 1.28
N ALA A 28 47.41 -0.37 2.38
CA ALA A 28 48.53 0.13 3.20
C ALA A 28 47.90 0.60 4.54
N GLY A 29 48.31 0.24 5.75
CA GLY A 29 49.54 -0.38 6.24
C GLY A 29 50.15 0.52 7.33
N CYS A 30 50.05 0.10 8.61
CA CYS A 30 50.74 0.54 9.85
C CYS A 30 50.67 2.04 10.23
N GLY A 31 50.57 2.49 11.50
CA GLY A 31 50.84 1.91 12.81
C GLY A 31 51.66 2.95 13.61
N ASP A 32 51.25 3.32 14.84
CA ASP A 32 52.14 3.64 15.99
C ASP A 32 51.35 3.87 17.30
N THR A 33 51.50 2.90 18.22
CA THR A 33 51.74 2.97 19.68
C THR A 33 52.23 4.35 20.21
N SER A 34 51.94 4.94 21.37
CA SER A 34 51.52 4.56 22.73
C SER A 34 51.07 5.83 23.47
N SER A 35 50.15 5.75 24.45
CA SER A 35 50.37 6.35 25.77
C SER A 35 49.25 5.95 26.76
N GLU A 36 49.60 5.11 27.72
CA GLU A 36 48.83 4.84 28.94
C GLU A 36 48.83 6.07 29.86
N SER A 37 47.66 6.44 30.39
CA SER A 37 47.54 7.12 31.67
C SER A 37 46.22 6.71 32.31
N ALA A 38 46.31 6.04 33.45
CA ALA A 38 45.18 5.56 34.23
C ALA A 38 44.60 6.68 35.11
N SER A 39 43.28 6.77 35.19
CA SER A 39 42.59 7.26 36.39
C SER A 39 41.13 6.79 36.39
N GLU A 40 40.70 6.35 37.57
CA GLU A 40 39.52 5.54 37.82
C GLU A 40 38.19 6.33 37.82
N ALA A 41 37.12 5.55 37.62
CA ALA A 41 35.77 5.68 38.17
C ALA A 41 34.63 6.30 37.33
N SER A 42 33.64 5.43 37.09
CA SER A 42 32.19 5.63 37.28
C SER A 42 31.29 5.82 36.05
N THR A 43 30.43 4.80 35.87
CA THR A 43 29.00 4.83 35.48
C THR A 43 28.55 5.67 34.27
N ASN A 44 28.30 5.01 33.14
CA ASN A 44 26.95 4.63 32.71
C ASN A 44 26.99 4.01 31.32
N ASP A 45 26.42 2.81 31.25
CA ASP A 45 26.02 2.14 30.02
C ASP A 45 24.86 2.94 29.40
N THR A 46 25.04 3.47 28.20
CA THR A 46 23.94 3.97 27.36
C THR A 46 24.33 3.75 25.91
N THR A 47 24.18 2.51 25.46
CA THR A 47 24.10 2.20 24.04
C THR A 47 22.73 2.67 23.54
N ALA A 48 22.70 3.69 22.69
CA ALA A 48 21.51 4.06 21.94
C ALA A 48 21.28 3.03 20.82
N PRO A 49 20.13 2.34 20.74
CA PRO A 49 19.77 1.66 19.51
C PRO A 49 19.19 2.69 18.53
N THR A 50 19.92 2.93 17.44
CA THR A 50 19.38 3.57 16.23
C THR A 50 18.26 2.69 15.70
N SER A 51 17.01 3.14 15.87
CA SER A 51 15.83 2.52 15.28
C SER A 51 15.75 2.91 13.81
N THR A 52 16.34 2.07 12.95
CA THR A 52 16.04 2.07 11.52
C THR A 52 14.66 1.46 11.35
N ALA A 53 13.66 2.31 11.07
CA ALA A 53 12.35 1.88 10.63
C ALA A 53 12.49 1.09 9.32
N ALA A 54 12.40 -0.25 9.42
CA ALA A 54 12.34 -1.13 8.28
C ALA A 54 10.93 -1.02 7.67
N THR A 55 10.83 -0.29 6.56
CA THR A 55 9.72 -0.41 5.61
C THR A 55 9.61 -1.87 5.19
N SER A 56 8.63 -2.55 5.76
CA SER A 56 8.41 -3.97 5.53
C SER A 56 7.63 -4.14 4.24
N THR A 57 8.34 -4.20 3.12
CA THR A 57 7.78 -4.69 1.84
C THR A 57 7.67 -6.20 1.94
N SER A 58 6.61 -6.70 2.60
CA SER A 58 6.31 -8.12 2.72
C SER A 58 5.86 -8.66 1.36
N THR A 59 6.80 -9.18 0.56
CA THR A 59 6.47 -10.12 -0.52
C THR A 59 6.22 -11.49 0.12
N ALA A 60 5.01 -11.68 0.64
CA ALA A 60 4.55 -12.99 1.07
C ALA A 60 4.01 -13.73 -0.16
N THR A 61 4.79 -14.66 -0.70
CA THR A 61 4.29 -15.69 -1.61
C THR A 61 3.35 -16.60 -0.82
N SER A 62 2.08 -16.22 -0.78
CA SER A 62 0.98 -17.05 -0.34
C SER A 62 0.29 -17.58 -1.58
N THR A 63 0.09 -18.90 -1.65
CA THR A 63 -0.78 -19.52 -2.65
C THR A 63 -2.20 -19.12 -2.33
N SER A 64 -2.57 -17.89 -2.69
CA SER A 64 -3.93 -17.40 -2.69
C SER A 64 -4.64 -18.06 -3.86
N SER A 65 -5.71 -18.79 -3.60
CA SER A 65 -6.62 -19.18 -4.67
C SER A 65 -7.12 -17.89 -5.33
N ALA A 66 -7.27 -17.85 -6.65
CA ALA A 66 -7.69 -16.62 -7.35
C ALA A 66 -9.07 -16.06 -6.89
N ASP A 67 -9.79 -16.82 -6.05
CA ASP A 67 -11.05 -16.44 -5.41
C ASP A 67 -10.89 -15.90 -3.98
N SER A 68 -9.77 -16.13 -3.30
CA SER A 68 -9.51 -15.61 -1.95
C SER A 68 -8.96 -14.17 -1.98
N LEU A 69 -9.13 -13.45 -0.89
CA LEU A 69 -8.42 -12.18 -0.69
C LEU A 69 -6.91 -12.44 -0.55
N PRO A 70 -6.06 -11.52 -1.04
CA PRO A 70 -4.63 -11.54 -0.75
C PRO A 70 -4.34 -11.50 0.75
N GLU A 71 -3.25 -12.14 1.17
CA GLU A 71 -2.72 -12.00 2.52
C GLU A 71 -2.26 -10.56 2.78
N GLY A 72 -2.45 -10.08 4.02
CA GLY A 72 -2.08 -8.74 4.44
C GLY A 72 -3.22 -7.72 4.35
N ARG A 73 -2.87 -6.44 4.23
CA ARG A 73 -3.80 -5.31 4.28
C ARG A 73 -4.42 -5.08 2.90
N ASN A 74 -5.74 -5.08 2.85
CA ASN A 74 -6.53 -4.91 1.63
C ASN A 74 -7.51 -3.75 1.81
N TYR A 75 -7.66 -2.92 0.79
CA TYR A 75 -8.80 -2.00 0.71
C TYR A 75 -9.99 -2.73 0.09
N VAL A 76 -11.13 -2.70 0.77
CA VAL A 76 -12.33 -3.39 0.32
C VAL A 76 -13.57 -2.53 0.48
N LEU A 77 -14.56 -2.83 -0.34
CA LEU A 77 -15.91 -2.33 -0.22
C LEU A 77 -16.76 -3.44 0.40
N VAL A 78 -17.18 -3.28 1.65
CA VAL A 78 -18.04 -4.24 2.35
C VAL A 78 -19.49 -4.01 1.93
N THR A 79 -20.13 -5.06 1.43
CA THR A 79 -21.51 -5.02 0.89
C THR A 79 -22.52 -5.69 1.80
N ALA A 80 -22.10 -6.68 2.58
CA ALA A 80 -22.96 -7.39 3.52
C ALA A 80 -22.16 -8.00 4.68
N VAL A 81 -22.84 -8.20 5.80
CA VAL A 81 -22.33 -8.87 7.00
C VAL A 81 -23.31 -9.96 7.40
N ASP A 82 -22.81 -11.19 7.54
CA ASP A 82 -23.56 -12.29 8.14
C ASP A 82 -23.05 -12.52 9.56
N LEU A 83 -23.85 -12.08 10.53
CA LEU A 83 -23.53 -12.23 11.96
C LEU A 83 -23.54 -13.68 12.44
N SER A 84 -24.35 -14.53 11.81
CA SER A 84 -24.50 -15.94 12.22
C SER A 84 -23.34 -16.78 11.71
N ALA A 85 -22.98 -16.60 10.43
CA ALA A 85 -21.84 -17.27 9.82
C ALA A 85 -20.50 -16.60 10.17
N ARG A 86 -20.54 -15.37 10.72
CA ARG A 86 -19.37 -14.53 11.00
C ARG A 86 -18.53 -14.26 9.75
N THR A 87 -19.22 -13.88 8.67
CA THR A 87 -18.60 -13.61 7.37
C THR A 87 -18.93 -12.22 6.84
N LEU A 88 -18.06 -11.69 5.98
CA LEU A 88 -18.26 -10.47 5.21
C LEU A 88 -18.39 -10.81 3.74
N THR A 89 -19.29 -10.14 3.02
CA THR A 89 -19.26 -10.08 1.56
C THR A 89 -18.58 -8.80 1.13
N VAL A 90 -17.45 -8.92 0.45
CA VAL A 90 -16.57 -7.80 0.11
C VAL A 90 -16.23 -7.78 -1.37
N ASP A 91 -16.00 -6.58 -1.88
CA ASP A 91 -15.38 -6.34 -3.17
C ASP A 91 -13.97 -5.78 -2.97
N LEU A 92 -12.98 -6.33 -3.68
CA LEU A 92 -11.58 -5.90 -3.55
C LEU A 92 -11.32 -4.77 -4.54
N ALA A 93 -10.84 -3.64 -4.04
CA ALA A 93 -10.51 -2.49 -4.85
C ALA A 93 -9.10 -1.98 -4.53
N GLU A 94 -8.55 -1.19 -5.45
CA GLU A 94 -7.27 -0.53 -5.27
C GLU A 94 -7.51 0.85 -4.65
N TYR A 95 -6.64 1.24 -3.72
CA TYR A 95 -6.71 2.51 -3.02
C TYR A 95 -5.37 3.24 -3.14
N TYR A 96 -5.42 4.43 -3.73
CA TYR A 96 -4.27 5.28 -3.99
C TYR A 96 -4.43 6.61 -3.27
N THR A 97 -3.30 7.20 -2.88
CA THR A 97 -3.23 8.51 -2.19
C THR A 97 -2.20 9.42 -2.83
N GLY A 98 -2.36 10.74 -2.72
CA GLY A 98 -1.37 11.72 -3.16
C GLY A 98 -1.04 11.62 -4.66
N ASP A 99 0.24 11.73 -5.01
CA ASP A 99 0.71 11.68 -6.40
C ASP A 99 0.32 10.39 -7.13
N GLU A 100 0.26 9.26 -6.42
CA GLU A 100 -0.18 7.99 -7.01
C GLU A 100 -1.67 8.03 -7.37
N ALA A 101 -2.50 8.67 -6.54
CA ALA A 101 -3.90 8.86 -6.83
C ALA A 101 -4.12 9.70 -8.08
N ILE A 102 -3.37 10.79 -8.24
CA ILE A 102 -3.40 11.64 -9.45
C ILE A 102 -2.98 10.81 -10.67
N ALA A 103 -1.86 10.10 -10.57
CA ALA A 103 -1.34 9.30 -11.68
C ALA A 103 -2.35 8.23 -12.14
N GLU A 104 -2.96 7.50 -11.21
CA GLU A 104 -3.94 6.46 -11.54
C GLU A 104 -5.28 7.04 -12.03
N ALA A 105 -5.76 8.14 -11.42
CA ALA A 105 -6.97 8.81 -11.86
C ALA A 105 -6.85 9.39 -13.28
N THR A 106 -5.67 9.92 -13.64
CA THR A 106 -5.36 10.41 -14.99
C THR A 106 -5.24 9.25 -15.98
N LYS A 107 -4.59 8.13 -15.61
CA LYS A 107 -4.52 6.93 -16.45
C LYS A 107 -5.91 6.39 -16.81
N ASP A 108 -6.85 6.48 -15.88
CA ASP A 108 -8.24 6.04 -16.08
C ASP A 108 -9.13 7.10 -16.74
N GLY A 109 -8.59 8.30 -17.01
CA GLY A 109 -9.34 9.42 -17.59
C GLY A 109 -10.43 9.99 -16.67
N THR A 110 -10.39 9.67 -15.38
CA THR A 110 -11.30 10.24 -14.36
C THR A 110 -10.85 11.61 -13.88
N LEU A 111 -9.58 11.95 -14.14
CA LEU A 111 -8.97 13.23 -13.87
C LEU A 111 -8.39 13.79 -15.17
N ASP A 112 -8.58 15.09 -15.41
CA ASP A 112 -7.97 15.78 -16.53
C ASP A 112 -6.45 15.92 -16.33
N GLU A 113 -5.66 15.84 -17.41
CA GLU A 113 -4.20 15.93 -17.34
C GLU A 113 -3.69 17.28 -16.79
N SER A 114 -4.50 18.34 -16.83
CA SER A 114 -4.18 19.64 -16.25
C SER A 114 -4.53 19.78 -14.77
N CYS A 115 -5.24 18.81 -14.18
CA CYS A 115 -5.56 18.82 -12.76
C CYS A 115 -4.37 18.34 -11.93
N GLU A 116 -4.03 19.11 -10.90
CA GLU A 116 -2.91 18.84 -9.99
C GLU A 116 -3.33 18.13 -8.70
N CYS A 117 -4.62 17.81 -8.53
CA CYS A 117 -5.12 17.08 -7.36
C CYS A 117 -6.36 16.24 -7.68
N VAL A 118 -6.53 15.14 -6.94
CA VAL A 118 -7.78 14.37 -6.91
C VAL A 118 -8.66 14.86 -5.74
N PRO A 119 -10.00 14.77 -5.86
CA PRO A 119 -10.89 15.01 -4.72
C PRO A 119 -10.49 14.16 -3.51
N ASN A 120 -10.50 14.76 -2.33
CA ASN A 120 -10.17 14.11 -1.05
C ASN A 120 -8.77 13.48 -0.99
N ASP A 121 -7.86 13.81 -1.92
CA ASP A 121 -6.49 13.29 -2.03
C ASP A 121 -6.39 11.75 -2.19
N VAL A 122 -7.49 11.14 -2.66
CA VAL A 122 -7.65 9.70 -2.76
C VAL A 122 -8.24 9.32 -4.10
N TYR A 123 -7.78 8.19 -4.64
CA TYR A 123 -8.38 7.57 -5.82
C TYR A 123 -8.61 6.09 -5.54
N THR A 124 -9.85 5.64 -5.74
CA THR A 124 -10.21 4.23 -5.62
C THR A 124 -10.55 3.69 -6.99
N ARG A 125 -9.95 2.56 -7.35
CA ARG A 125 -10.18 1.88 -8.62
C ARG A 125 -10.72 0.48 -8.36
N ASN A 126 -11.81 0.15 -9.04
CA ASN A 126 -12.41 -1.18 -8.98
C ASN A 126 -12.62 -1.75 -10.38
N ASN A 127 -11.56 -2.32 -10.94
CA ASN A 127 -11.59 -2.94 -12.26
C ASN A 127 -12.08 -4.41 -12.25
N ASN A 128 -12.37 -4.95 -11.08
CA ASN A 128 -12.84 -6.33 -10.91
C ASN A 128 -13.86 -6.40 -9.76
N PRO A 129 -15.15 -6.08 -10.03
CA PRO A 129 -16.19 -5.94 -9.00
C PRO A 129 -16.70 -7.29 -8.48
N LYS A 130 -15.77 -8.20 -8.21
CA LYS A 130 -16.03 -9.58 -7.83
C LYS A 130 -16.24 -9.65 -6.33
N LEU A 131 -17.47 -10.01 -5.94
CA LEU A 131 -17.81 -10.27 -4.56
C LEU A 131 -17.13 -11.55 -4.04
N ARG A 132 -16.57 -11.46 -2.84
CA ARG A 132 -15.93 -12.55 -2.11
C ARG A 132 -16.53 -12.65 -0.72
N THR A 133 -16.75 -13.88 -0.26
CA THR A 133 -17.17 -14.13 1.12
C THR A 133 -15.96 -14.53 1.94
N VAL A 134 -15.70 -13.83 3.04
CA VAL A 134 -14.55 -14.07 3.91
C VAL A 134 -14.96 -14.22 5.37
N SER A 135 -14.36 -15.17 6.06
CA SER A 135 -14.59 -15.40 7.48
C SER A 135 -13.87 -14.35 8.33
N VAL A 136 -14.50 -13.96 9.44
CA VAL A 136 -13.94 -13.02 10.40
C VAL A 136 -13.54 -13.75 11.68
N ASP A 137 -12.28 -13.63 12.05
CA ASP A 137 -11.74 -14.21 13.28
C ASP A 137 -12.56 -13.75 14.50
N PRO A 138 -13.00 -14.65 15.40
CA PRO A 138 -13.72 -14.30 16.63
C PRO A 138 -13.10 -13.18 17.46
N SER A 139 -11.77 -13.06 17.40
CA SER A 139 -10.94 -12.08 18.10
C SER A 139 -10.48 -10.91 17.22
N ALA A 140 -11.01 -10.77 16.00
CA ALA A 140 -10.64 -9.69 15.10
C ALA A 140 -10.82 -8.32 15.76
N SER A 141 -9.84 -7.43 15.55
CA SER A 141 -9.95 -6.03 15.95
C SER A 141 -10.89 -5.33 14.96
N ILE A 142 -11.95 -4.69 15.46
CA ILE A 142 -12.90 -3.97 14.62
C ILE A 142 -12.95 -2.53 15.09
N THR A 143 -12.80 -1.61 14.14
CA THR A 143 -12.91 -0.18 14.35
C THR A 143 -13.87 0.41 13.32
N VAL A 144 -14.83 1.19 13.79
CA VAL A 144 -15.84 1.86 12.97
C VAL A 144 -15.85 3.37 13.24
N LEU A 145 -16.47 4.16 12.38
CA LEU A 145 -16.66 5.58 12.64
C LEU A 145 -17.63 5.78 13.82
N ALA A 146 -17.33 6.75 14.70
CA ALA A 146 -18.12 7.02 15.90
C ALA A 146 -19.58 7.38 15.60
N SER A 147 -19.83 7.97 14.43
CA SER A 147 -21.16 8.20 13.86
C SER A 147 -21.02 8.41 12.35
N LEU A 148 -22.16 8.49 11.65
CA LEU A 148 -22.17 8.82 10.22
C LEU A 148 -21.44 10.15 9.98
N ASN A 149 -20.43 10.12 9.08
CA ASN A 149 -19.57 11.26 8.75
C ASN A 149 -18.66 11.75 9.89
N ALA A 150 -18.47 10.97 10.96
CA ALA A 150 -17.46 11.27 11.95
C ALA A 150 -16.05 11.04 11.39
N THR A 151 -15.12 11.93 11.71
CA THR A 151 -13.69 11.74 11.46
C THR A 151 -13.05 10.78 12.47
N ASP A 152 -13.67 10.64 13.65
CA ASP A 152 -13.18 9.81 14.73
C ASP A 152 -13.61 8.35 14.56
N GLN A 153 -12.66 7.46 14.80
CA GLN A 153 -12.84 6.02 14.82
C GLN A 153 -12.90 5.51 16.26
N VAL A 154 -13.77 4.53 16.52
CA VAL A 154 -13.93 3.88 17.83
C VAL A 154 -13.84 2.37 17.70
N PRO A 155 -13.28 1.66 18.70
CA PRO A 155 -13.36 0.21 18.75
C PRO A 155 -14.82 -0.25 18.77
N GLY A 156 -15.12 -1.34 18.08
CA GLY A 156 -16.44 -1.95 18.02
C GLY A 156 -16.38 -3.46 17.83
N ASP A 157 -17.52 -4.04 17.52
CA ASP A 157 -17.67 -5.46 17.21
C ASP A 157 -18.29 -5.71 15.83
N LEU A 158 -18.61 -6.97 15.51
CA LEU A 158 -19.19 -7.33 14.21
C LEU A 158 -20.60 -6.77 14.02
N ASN A 159 -21.37 -6.54 15.10
CA ASN A 159 -22.66 -5.85 15.02
C ASN A 159 -22.46 -4.38 14.69
N ASP A 160 -21.47 -3.72 15.29
CA ASP A 160 -21.15 -2.32 14.97
C ASP A 160 -20.72 -2.17 13.50
N LEU A 161 -19.93 -3.11 12.97
CA LEU A 161 -19.59 -3.17 11.55
C LEU A 161 -20.85 -3.37 10.68
N ALA A 162 -21.74 -4.29 11.06
CA ALA A 162 -23.02 -4.49 10.35
C ALA A 162 -23.92 -3.24 10.36
N ASN A 163 -23.94 -2.51 11.48
CA ASN A 163 -24.63 -1.23 11.60
C ASN A 163 -24.00 -0.17 10.70
N ALA A 164 -22.67 -0.10 10.65
CA ALA A 164 -21.96 0.79 9.73
C ALA A 164 -22.32 0.46 8.28
N VAL A 165 -22.28 -0.81 7.87
CA VAL A 165 -22.64 -1.25 6.50
C VAL A 165 -24.10 -0.92 6.15
N SER A 166 -25.03 -1.07 7.08
CA SER A 166 -26.46 -0.79 6.83
C SER A 166 -26.83 0.70 6.87
N THR A 167 -25.99 1.55 7.46
CA THR A 167 -26.23 3.00 7.55
C THR A 167 -25.99 3.70 6.20
N TYR A 168 -25.05 3.21 5.39
CA TYR A 168 -24.76 3.78 4.07
C TYR A 168 -25.67 3.16 2.99
N SER A 169 -26.08 3.97 2.01
CA SER A 169 -26.90 3.49 0.88
C SER A 169 -26.11 2.68 -0.17
N GLY A 170 -24.90 2.23 0.15
CA GLY A 170 -23.99 1.55 -0.76
C GLY A 170 -22.86 0.84 -0.01
N PRO A 171 -21.91 0.22 -0.74
CA PRO A 171 -20.80 -0.49 -0.14
C PRO A 171 -19.96 0.44 0.76
N THR A 172 -19.62 -0.05 1.95
CA THR A 172 -18.90 0.74 2.94
C THR A 172 -17.40 0.44 2.87
N PRO A 173 -16.53 1.45 2.78
CA PRO A 173 -15.09 1.25 2.61
C PRO A 173 -14.41 0.87 3.93
N PHE A 174 -13.58 -0.17 3.87
CA PHE A 174 -12.76 -0.64 4.97
C PHE A 174 -11.36 -0.98 4.49
N PHE A 175 -10.37 -0.82 5.37
CA PHE A 175 -9.16 -1.63 5.32
C PHE A 175 -9.39 -2.91 6.12
N ILE A 176 -8.99 -4.05 5.58
CA ILE A 176 -9.02 -5.33 6.29
C ILE A 176 -7.67 -6.03 6.22
N ASP A 177 -7.25 -6.63 7.34
CA ASP A 177 -6.06 -7.48 7.38
C ASP A 177 -6.45 -8.96 7.32
N VAL A 178 -5.94 -9.66 6.31
CA VAL A 178 -6.18 -11.09 6.09
C VAL A 178 -4.95 -11.89 6.50
N LYS A 179 -5.17 -12.93 7.31
CA LYS A 179 -4.15 -13.90 7.70
C LYS A 179 -4.70 -15.32 7.50
N ASN A 180 -4.00 -16.12 6.70
CA ASN A 180 -4.41 -17.46 6.31
C ASN A 180 -5.86 -17.51 5.77
N GLY A 181 -6.23 -16.52 4.95
CA GLY A 181 -7.57 -16.38 4.38
C GLY A 181 -8.68 -15.96 5.38
N ILE A 182 -8.33 -15.60 6.62
CA ILE A 182 -9.28 -15.14 7.64
C ILE A 182 -9.03 -13.66 7.95
N VAL A 183 -10.10 -12.87 8.06
CA VAL A 183 -10.03 -11.45 8.44
C VAL A 183 -9.72 -11.33 9.93
N THR A 184 -8.64 -10.63 10.26
CA THR A 184 -8.15 -10.42 11.64
C THR A 184 -8.24 -8.97 12.11
N SER A 185 -8.48 -8.04 11.19
CA SER A 185 -8.70 -6.63 11.49
C SER A 185 -9.65 -6.01 10.47
N CYS A 186 -10.53 -5.11 10.91
CA CYS A 186 -11.36 -4.26 10.08
C CYS A 186 -11.27 -2.81 10.57
N GLU A 187 -10.95 -1.87 9.68
CA GLU A 187 -10.84 -0.44 9.98
C GLU A 187 -11.70 0.34 8.97
N GLN A 188 -12.77 1.00 9.44
CA GLN A 188 -13.63 1.80 8.57
C GLN A 188 -12.93 3.10 8.15
N ILE A 189 -13.06 3.45 6.88
CA ILE A 189 -12.43 4.65 6.33
C ILE A 189 -13.45 5.81 6.31
N PHE A 190 -13.03 6.98 6.79
CA PHE A 190 -13.75 8.23 6.60
C PHE A 190 -13.34 8.87 5.28
N PHE A 191 -14.32 9.23 4.45
CA PHE A 191 -14.15 10.13 3.31
C PHE A 191 -14.93 11.42 3.59
N PRO A 192 -14.27 12.60 3.55
CA PRO A 192 -14.90 13.89 3.78
C PRO A 192 -15.86 14.35 2.68
#